data_AF-A0A0R2C702-F1
#
_entry.id   AF-A0A0R2C702-F1
#
_cell.length_a   1.000
_cell.length_b   1.000
_cell.length_c   1.000
_cell.angle_alpha   90.00
_cell.angle_beta   90.00
_cell.angle_gamma   90.00
#
_symmetry.space_group_name_H-M   'P 1'
#
loop_
_entity.id
_entity.type
_entity.pdbx_description
1 polymer ?
#
loop_
_entity_poly.entity_id
_entity_poly.type
_entity_poly.pdbx_seq_one_letter_code
_entity_poly.pdbx_strand_id
1 'polypeptide(L)'
;MTTLAYFSRAGMDVVAGQPQRLAVGHTARLADDIATTLGLPAQAIVPQQPYPDDYQATIDRTRREYEQRSWPDVLTPAPLQGDVLLLGFPIWWGGLTPPRGVVATAGVPTAHDDPAVLHARW
;
A
#
# COMPACT_ATOMS: atom_id res chain seq x y z
N MET A 1 3.24 0.61 21.08
CA MET A 1 4.14 1.27 20.10
C MET A 1 3.43 1.39 18.76
N THR A 2 3.52 2.54 18.08
CA THR A 2 2.88 2.79 16.78
C THR A 2 3.90 2.62 15.66
N THR A 3 3.52 1.96 14.57
CA THR A 3 4.36 1.79 13.37
C THR A 3 3.61 2.28 12.13
N LEU A 4 4.35 2.78 11.14
CA LEU A 4 3.83 3.17 9.84
C LEU A 4 4.27 2.18 8.76
N ALA A 5 3.32 1.53 8.11
CA ALA A 5 3.56 0.76 6.89
C ALA A 5 2.98 1.51 5.70
N TYR A 6 3.66 1.51 4.56
CA TYR A 6 3.11 2.16 3.37
C TYR A 6 3.47 1.46 2.07
N PHE A 7 2.56 1.44 1.11
CA PHE A 7 2.86 1.16 -0.29
C PHE A 7 2.90 2.48 -1.06
N SER A 8 3.87 2.65 -1.94
CA SER A 8 3.91 3.77 -2.87
C SER A 8 4.51 3.37 -4.20
N ARG A 9 4.06 4.04 -5.27
CA ARG A 9 4.53 3.84 -6.64
C ARG A 9 5.18 5.12 -7.15
N ALA A 10 6.41 5.01 -7.65
CA ALA A 10 7.06 6.02 -8.47
C ALA A 10 6.85 5.70 -9.96
N GLY A 11 7.16 6.63 -10.85
CA GLY A 11 6.94 6.49 -12.30
C GLY A 11 5.91 7.47 -12.85
N MET A 12 5.33 7.16 -14.01
CA MET A 12 4.36 8.05 -14.67
C MET A 12 3.03 8.06 -13.92
N ASP A 13 2.54 9.25 -13.59
CA ASP A 13 1.26 9.50 -12.94
C ASP A 13 0.55 10.70 -13.56
N VAL A 14 -0.71 10.95 -13.20
CA VAL A 14 -1.46 12.14 -13.61
C VAL A 14 -1.61 13.08 -12.42
N VAL A 15 -0.90 14.20 -12.47
CA VAL A 15 -0.89 15.24 -11.43
C VAL A 15 -1.64 16.47 -11.96
N ALA A 16 -2.69 16.89 -11.27
CA ALA A 16 -3.52 18.02 -11.69
C ALA A 16 -3.99 17.93 -13.17
N GLY A 17 -4.32 16.71 -13.62
CA GLY A 17 -4.76 16.44 -14.99
C GLY A 17 -3.63 16.37 -16.04
N GLN A 18 -2.36 16.45 -15.64
CA GLN A 18 -1.22 16.40 -16.54
C GLN A 18 -0.35 15.15 -16.27
N PRO A 19 0.11 14.44 -17.32
CA PRO A 19 1.09 13.37 -17.14
C PRO A 19 2.41 13.92 -16.57
N GLN A 20 2.88 13.31 -15.49
CA GLN A 20 4.11 13.68 -14.82
C GLN A 20 4.87 12.44 -14.35
N ARG A 21 6.19 12.45 -14.50
CA ARG A 21 7.06 11.43 -13.92
C ARG A 21 7.38 11.78 -12.47
N LEU A 22 7.07 10.87 -11.56
CA LEU A 22 7.40 10.98 -10.14
C LEU A 22 8.66 10.18 -9.85
N ALA A 23 9.72 10.84 -9.37
CA ALA A 23 10.90 10.16 -8.84
C ALA A 23 10.60 9.44 -7.51
N VAL A 24 9.67 10.01 -6.72
CA VAL A 24 9.17 9.47 -5.46
C VAL A 24 7.64 9.56 -5.48
N GLY A 25 6.96 8.46 -5.13
CA GLY A 25 5.51 8.43 -5.08
C GLY A 25 4.92 9.30 -3.97
N HIS A 26 3.69 9.78 -4.15
CA HIS A 26 3.06 10.69 -3.18
C HIS A 26 2.92 10.09 -1.78
N THR A 27 2.53 8.81 -1.69
CA THR A 27 2.39 8.12 -0.40
C THR A 27 3.73 7.96 0.30
N ALA A 28 4.83 7.73 -0.41
CA ALA A 28 6.16 7.65 0.18
C ALA A 28 6.59 8.99 0.78
N ARG A 29 6.35 10.10 0.06
CA ARG A 29 6.61 11.45 0.59
C ARG A 29 5.78 11.72 1.85
N LEU A 30 4.49 11.43 1.82
CA LEU A 30 3.63 11.61 3.00
C LEU A 30 4.04 10.71 4.17
N ALA A 31 4.46 9.47 3.90
CA ALA A 31 4.90 8.55 4.93
C ALA A 31 6.19 9.05 5.61
N ASP A 32 7.13 9.59 4.82
CA ASP A 32 8.36 10.21 5.32
C ASP A 32 8.06 11.42 6.22
N ASP A 33 7.14 12.29 5.79
CA ASP A 33 6.70 13.45 6.57
C ASP A 33 6.07 13.03 7.91
N ILE A 34 5.17 12.04 7.91
CA ILE A 34 4.53 11.51 9.13
C ILE A 34 5.56 10.85 10.05
N ALA A 35 6.44 10.01 9.50
CA ALA A 35 7.46 9.29 10.28
C ALA A 35 8.41 10.27 10.97
N THR A 36 8.87 11.28 10.24
CA THR A 36 9.76 12.34 10.74
C THR A 36 9.06 13.19 11.80
N THR A 37 7.82 13.59 11.55
CA THR A 37 7.05 14.47 12.46
C THR A 37 6.75 13.77 13.79
N LEU A 38 6.42 12.48 13.75
CA LEU A 38 5.96 11.73 14.91
C LEU A 38 7.05 10.84 15.54
N GLY A 39 8.25 10.78 14.96
CA GLY A 39 9.33 9.91 15.43
C GLY A 39 8.97 8.42 15.34
N LEU A 40 8.21 8.02 14.31
CA LEU A 40 7.72 6.64 14.15
C LEU A 40 8.62 5.83 13.22
N PRO A 41 8.77 4.51 13.46
CA PRO A 41 9.35 3.63 12.46
C PRO A 41 8.41 3.55 11.25
N ALA A 42 8.99 3.72 10.06
CA ALA A 42 8.29 3.59 8.79
C ALA A 42 8.88 2.47 7.93
N GLN A 43 8.01 1.67 7.33
CA GLN A 43 8.40 0.54 6.50
C GLN A 43 7.62 0.52 5.19
N ALA A 44 8.35 0.42 4.08
CA ALA A 44 7.75 0.27 2.76
C ALA A 44 7.26 -1.16 2.54
N ILE A 45 6.04 -1.30 2.03
CA ILE A 45 5.48 -2.53 1.49
C ILE A 45 5.94 -2.61 0.03
N VAL A 46 6.77 -3.60 -0.28
CA VAL A 46 7.36 -3.74 -1.62
C VAL A 46 6.76 -4.96 -2.32
N PRO A 47 6.04 -4.80 -3.44
CA PRO A 47 5.57 -5.93 -4.24
C PRO A 47 6.75 -6.75 -4.77
N GLN A 48 6.62 -8.08 -4.81
CA GLN A 48 7.60 -8.95 -5.47
C GLN A 48 7.73 -8.61 -6.97
N GLN A 49 6.59 -8.31 -7.60
CA GLN A 49 6.53 -7.82 -8.97
C GLN A 49 6.16 -6.33 -8.97
N PRO A 50 7.14 -5.43 -9.25
CA PRO A 50 6.90 -4.00 -9.29
C PRO A 50 5.76 -3.63 -10.22
N TYR A 51 4.97 -2.62 -9.84
CA TYR A 51 3.98 -2.05 -10.75
C TYR A 51 4.67 -1.39 -11.95
N PRO A 52 4.04 -1.40 -13.13
CA PRO A 52 4.59 -0.74 -14.31
C PRO A 52 4.93 0.74 -14.06
N ASP A 53 5.96 1.22 -14.73
CA ASP A 53 6.29 2.64 -14.73
C ASP A 53 5.25 3.46 -15.51
N ASP A 54 4.73 2.90 -16.60
CA ASP A 54 3.67 3.49 -17.41
C ASP A 54 2.33 3.57 -16.66
N TYR A 55 1.65 4.71 -16.81
CA TYR A 55 0.40 4.97 -16.12
C TYR A 55 -0.71 4.03 -16.61
N GLN A 56 -0.90 3.90 -17.92
CA GLN A 56 -1.98 3.10 -18.47
C GLN A 56 -1.78 1.61 -18.17
N ALA A 57 -0.56 1.11 -18.29
CA ALA A 57 -0.23 -0.28 -17.92
C ALA A 57 -0.47 -0.55 -16.43
N THR A 58 -0.21 0.43 -15.56
CA THR A 58 -0.55 0.34 -14.13
C THR A 58 -2.07 0.25 -13.96
N ILE A 59 -2.81 1.18 -14.54
CA ILE A 59 -4.28 1.18 -14.52
C ILE A 59 -4.83 -0.18 -15.00
N ASP A 60 -4.35 -0.71 -16.11
CA ASP A 60 -4.81 -2.00 -16.64
C ASP A 60 -4.49 -3.18 -15.71
N ARG A 61 -3.29 -3.22 -15.13
CA ARG A 61 -2.91 -4.24 -14.14
C ARG A 61 -3.82 -4.18 -12.92
N THR A 62 -4.03 -2.99 -12.38
CA THR A 62 -4.78 -2.80 -11.12
C THR A 62 -6.26 -3.09 -11.28
N ARG A 63 -6.82 -2.83 -12.48
CA ARG A 63 -8.15 -3.27 -12.85
C ARG A 63 -8.26 -4.80 -12.85
N ARG A 64 -7.33 -5.51 -13.49
CA ARG A 64 -7.32 -6.98 -13.51
C ARG A 64 -7.20 -7.56 -12.09
N GLU A 65 -6.27 -7.05 -11.29
CA GLU A 65 -6.11 -7.43 -9.89
C GLU A 65 -7.41 -7.26 -9.09
N TYR A 66 -8.10 -6.13 -9.28
CA TYR A 66 -9.38 -5.85 -8.64
C TYR A 66 -10.49 -6.82 -9.09
N GLU A 67 -10.68 -6.98 -10.40
CA GLU A 67 -11.70 -7.86 -10.99
C GLU A 67 -11.51 -9.32 -10.58
N GLN A 68 -10.26 -9.76 -10.52
CA GLN A 68 -9.88 -11.14 -10.18
C GLN A 68 -9.77 -11.37 -8.67
N ARG A 69 -9.89 -10.32 -7.84
CA ARG A 69 -9.60 -10.35 -6.40
C ARG A 69 -8.20 -10.91 -6.10
N SER A 70 -7.26 -10.63 -7.01
CA SER A 70 -5.87 -11.03 -6.91
C SER A 70 -5.06 -9.88 -6.32
N TRP A 71 -4.20 -10.20 -5.36
CA TRP A 71 -3.35 -9.22 -4.70
C TRP A 71 -1.90 -9.54 -5.01
N PRO A 72 -1.03 -8.53 -5.20
CA PRO A 72 0.37 -8.80 -5.44
C PRO A 72 1.01 -9.44 -4.21
N ASP A 73 1.80 -10.49 -4.43
CA ASP A 73 2.71 -10.95 -3.40
C ASP A 73 3.68 -9.83 -3.04
N VAL A 74 3.98 -9.72 -1.76
CA VAL A 74 4.93 -8.73 -1.23
C VAL A 74 6.23 -9.43 -0.86
N LEU A 75 7.35 -8.72 -1.02
CA LEU A 75 8.58 -9.09 -0.34
C LEU A 75 8.30 -9.03 1.15
N THR A 76 8.50 -10.14 1.85
CA THR A 76 8.20 -10.24 3.29
C THR A 76 8.95 -9.14 4.02
N PRO A 77 8.25 -8.10 4.50
CA PRO A 77 8.89 -7.10 5.34
C PRO A 77 9.19 -7.74 6.70
N ALA A 78 10.07 -7.13 7.51
CA ALA A 78 10.11 -7.48 8.92
C ALA A 78 8.68 -7.38 9.50
N PRO A 79 8.28 -8.28 10.42
CA PRO A 79 6.95 -8.24 10.99
C PRO A 79 6.66 -6.85 11.50
N LEU A 80 5.50 -6.29 11.13
CA LEU A 80 5.07 -5.00 11.63
C LEU A 80 4.86 -5.13 13.13
N GLN A 81 5.75 -4.52 13.91
CA GLN A 81 5.68 -4.56 15.37
C GLN A 81 4.85 -3.38 15.88
N GLY A 82 4.15 -3.59 16.99
CA GLY A 82 3.41 -2.53 17.68
C GLY A 82 1.92 -2.82 17.86
N ASP A 83 1.29 -2.03 18.72
CA ASP A 83 -0.13 -2.14 19.09
C ASP A 83 -1.03 -1.37 18.12
N VAL A 84 -0.46 -0.39 17.41
CA VAL A 84 -1.15 0.48 16.46
C VAL A 84 -0.38 0.50 15.15
N LEU A 85 -1.08 0.26 14.05
CA LEU A 85 -0.52 0.39 12.71
C LEU A 85 -1.20 1.52 11.93
N LEU A 86 -0.38 2.43 11.42
CA LEU A 86 -0.76 3.35 10.36
C LEU A 86 -0.46 2.71 9.02
N LEU A 87 -1.43 2.68 8.11
CA LEU A 87 -1.29 2.09 6.78
C LEU A 87 -1.50 3.15 5.70
N GLY A 88 -0.47 3.44 4.91
CA GLY A 88 -0.53 4.37 3.77
C GLY A 88 -0.55 3.65 2.43
N PHE A 89 -1.42 4.06 1.51
CA PHE A 89 -1.45 3.56 0.13
C PHE A 89 -2.05 4.61 -0.81
N PRO A 90 -1.72 4.59 -2.11
CA PRO A 90 -2.37 5.44 -3.10
C PRO A 90 -3.84 5.05 -3.25
N ILE A 91 -4.71 6.01 -3.56
CA ILE A 91 -6.09 5.75 -3.95
C ILE A 91 -6.15 5.53 -5.46
N TRP A 92 -6.70 4.40 -5.87
CA TRP A 92 -7.00 4.06 -7.25
C TRP A 92 -8.53 4.03 -7.45
N TRP A 93 -8.98 4.38 -8.65
CA TRP A 93 -10.37 4.23 -9.09
C TRP A 93 -11.44 4.88 -8.19
N GLY A 94 -11.12 5.98 -7.50
CA GLY A 94 -12.10 6.73 -6.70
C GLY A 94 -12.60 6.01 -5.43
N GLY A 95 -11.93 4.93 -5.00
CA GLY A 95 -12.26 4.22 -3.75
C GLY A 95 -11.92 2.73 -3.70
N LEU A 96 -11.42 2.15 -4.80
CA LEU A 96 -11.14 0.71 -4.92
C LEU A 96 -9.64 0.49 -5.11
N THR A 97 -8.98 -0.05 -4.07
CA THR A 97 -7.51 -0.20 -4.06
C THR A 97 -7.06 -1.59 -3.70
N PRO A 98 -6.57 -2.38 -4.67
CA PRO A 98 -5.30 -3.07 -4.55
C PRO A 98 -4.16 -2.04 -4.36
N PRO A 99 -3.09 -2.34 -3.60
CA PRO A 99 -3.03 -3.40 -2.62
C PRO A 99 -3.89 -2.97 -1.44
N ARG A 100 -5.00 -3.70 -1.19
CA ARG A 100 -5.46 -3.83 0.18
C ARG A 100 -4.28 -4.47 0.88
N GLY A 101 -3.51 -3.67 1.61
CA GLY A 101 -2.28 -4.13 2.23
C GLY A 101 -2.61 -5.37 3.05
N VAL A 102 -1.99 -6.49 2.73
CA VAL A 102 -1.88 -7.60 3.68
C VAL A 102 -1.07 -7.04 4.83
N VAL A 103 -1.78 -6.51 5.81
CA VAL A 103 -1.24 -6.20 7.12
C VAL A 103 -1.53 -7.43 7.95
N ALA A 104 -0.56 -8.32 8.11
CA ALA A 104 -0.60 -9.28 9.20
C ALA A 104 -0.08 -8.56 10.45
N THR A 105 -0.96 -8.07 11.31
CA THR A 105 -0.57 -7.75 12.69
C THR A 105 -0.81 -8.99 13.55
N ALA A 106 0.24 -9.46 14.22
CA ALA A 106 0.05 -10.34 15.37
C ALA A 106 -0.56 -9.49 16.50
N GLY A 107 -1.87 -9.59 16.73
CA GLY A 107 -2.49 -9.08 17.96
C GLY A 107 -3.76 -8.23 17.81
N VAL A 108 -4.27 -7.94 16.61
CA VAL A 108 -5.62 -7.36 16.48
C VAL A 108 -6.63 -8.51 16.39
N PRO A 109 -7.63 -8.63 17.29
CA PRO A 109 -8.62 -9.69 17.20
C PRO A 109 -9.42 -9.53 15.91
N THR A 110 -9.21 -10.42 14.95
CA THR A 110 -10.05 -10.51 13.75
C THR A 110 -11.32 -11.26 14.12
N ALA A 111 -12.44 -10.55 14.18
CA ALA A 111 -13.72 -11.23 14.16
C ALA A 111 -13.87 -11.93 12.78
N HIS A 112 -13.94 -13.26 12.82
CA HIS A 112 -14.09 -14.25 11.73
C HIS A 112 -12.84 -14.73 10.96
N ASP A 113 -12.23 -15.79 11.52
CA ASP A 113 -11.94 -17.11 10.92
C ASP A 113 -11.68 -17.22 9.40
N ASP A 114 -10.54 -16.67 8.96
CA ASP A 114 -9.64 -17.33 8.00
C ASP A 114 -8.21 -16.78 8.22
N PRO A 115 -7.26 -17.57 8.76
CA PRO A 115 -5.92 -17.09 9.11
C PRO A 115 -5.04 -16.74 7.90
N ALA A 116 -5.47 -17.03 6.67
CA ALA A 116 -4.66 -16.79 5.46
C ALA A 116 -4.98 -15.46 4.76
N VAL A 117 -6.15 -14.85 4.98
CA VAL A 117 -6.55 -13.64 4.26
C VAL A 117 -7.34 -12.69 5.16
N LEU A 118 -6.67 -11.60 5.56
CA LEU A 118 -7.29 -10.46 6.22
C LEU A 118 -8.10 -9.64 5.21
N HIS A 119 -9.41 -9.82 5.20
CA HIS A 119 -10.33 -8.91 4.50
C HIS A 119 -10.68 -7.72 5.41
N ALA A 120 -10.02 -6.58 5.18
CA ALA A 120 -10.52 -5.32 5.73
C ALA A 120 -11.90 -5.01 5.11
N ARG A 121 -12.96 -5.14 5.92
CA ARG A 121 -14.30 -4.64 5.60
C ARG A 121 -14.44 -3.26 6.23
N TRP A 122 -14.56 -2.24 5.38
CA TRP A 122 -15.25 -1.00 5.66
C TRP A 122 -16.50 -1.00 4.79
#